data_AF-A0A6N2KSV9-F1
#
_entry.id   AF-A0A6N2KSV9-F1
#
_cell.length_a   1.000
_cell.length_b   1.000
_cell.length_c   1.000
_cell.angle_alpha   90.00
_cell.angle_beta   90.00
_cell.angle_gamma   90.00
#
_symmetry.space_group_name_H-M   'P 1'
#
loop_
_entity.id
_entity.type
_entity.pdbx_description
1 polymer ?
#
loop_
_entity_poly.entity_id
_entity_poly.type
_entity_poly.pdbx_seq_one_letter_code
_entity_poly.pdbx_strand_id
1 'polypeptide(L)'
;MELKGYLMGKTKLFLRAEQMAELDAKKARLLRNSARVIQRQIRTYTTRKDYIILRKSSIHIQSHWRGKLARELYKYKRKEVAAVKIQKNLRRQLARRAYTGIRISALVVQTGFRAMAARKDFRFREQTKAATIIQACWRCQRVVSYYKKLKKASVISQSRWRGRMVKNSEAATIIQAYWRRYRAVSYYKKLKKASAISQCTWRRRTAGKDHSNVKMAIRETGSDGEENYKLEKQVEELRCFLPSEKHPKMDLEEAKAQEIDMSRFSLQTSPNKVDKTNALPLEEHDAVLRTIAVHPAVIEISTPISDTEKVENLNAEVKKLKALLLSEKQRADNFERTYAEVCKLSEKRRKKLEETERRVYQLQASLNKMLYSMSDQFAELKMILYASSNSNSTSVPIKTDVQTDVASDNSDASSSDSDFTFPAPALNAVDFSSPEPNSFQLIVQDLQATEISGSENGDKEGAFDDYF
;
A
#
# COMPACT_ATOMS: atom_id res chain seq x y z
N MET A 1 -92.05 97.10 21.25
CA MET A 1 -91.67 98.36 21.94
C MET A 1 -92.55 99.46 21.38
N GLU A 2 -93.46 99.96 22.20
CA GLU A 2 -94.39 101.04 21.86
C GLU A 2 -93.64 102.37 21.92
N LEU A 3 -93.49 103.07 20.79
CA LEU A 3 -93.07 104.46 20.77
C LEU A 3 -94.19 105.27 21.44
N LYS A 4 -93.96 105.87 22.62
CA LYS A 4 -94.97 106.73 23.26
C LYS A 4 -94.73 108.19 22.87
N GLY A 5 -95.81 108.91 22.52
CA GLY A 5 -95.80 110.34 22.24
C GLY A 5 -95.62 110.77 20.78
N TYR A 6 -95.98 109.93 19.80
CA TYR A 6 -96.10 110.36 18.39
C TYR A 6 -97.55 110.76 18.07
N LEU A 7 -97.74 111.72 17.16
CA LEU A 7 -99.08 112.09 16.68
C LEU A 7 -99.28 111.54 15.26
N MET A 8 -100.38 110.81 15.06
CA MET A 8 -100.74 110.26 13.76
C MET A 8 -101.78 111.15 13.09
N GLY A 9 -101.41 111.79 11.98
CA GLY A 9 -102.37 112.48 11.10
C GLY A 9 -102.96 111.54 10.05
N LYS A 10 -103.96 111.99 9.29
CA LYS A 10 -104.63 111.18 8.25
C LYS A 10 -103.67 110.63 7.16
N THR A 11 -102.53 111.28 6.93
CA THR A 11 -101.55 110.92 5.88
C THR A 11 -100.08 111.02 6.31
N LYS A 12 -99.76 111.57 7.49
CA LYS A 12 -98.39 111.80 7.94
C LYS A 12 -98.24 111.56 9.44
N LEU A 13 -97.05 111.18 9.86
CA LEU A 13 -96.68 110.92 11.26
C LEU A 13 -95.76 112.06 11.74
N PHE A 14 -96.15 112.74 12.82
CA PHE A 14 -95.40 113.86 13.37
C PHE A 14 -94.59 113.40 14.58
N LEU A 15 -93.27 113.58 14.51
CA LEU A 15 -92.30 113.16 15.52
C LEU A 15 -91.58 114.39 16.07
N ARG A 16 -91.28 114.41 17.37
CA ARG A 16 -90.33 115.39 17.94
C ARG A 16 -88.91 115.03 17.51
N ALA A 17 -88.00 116.01 17.49
CA ALA A 17 -86.61 115.82 17.08
C ALA A 17 -85.91 114.65 17.81
N GLU A 18 -86.21 114.48 19.11
CA GLU A 18 -85.70 113.38 19.93
C GLU A 18 -86.13 111.99 19.43
N GLN A 19 -87.38 111.85 18.97
CA GLN A 19 -87.90 110.58 18.44
C GLN A 19 -87.34 110.24 17.06
N MET A 20 -87.11 111.24 16.21
CA MET A 20 -86.40 111.07 14.94
C MET A 20 -84.96 110.56 15.18
N ALA A 21 -84.25 111.15 16.15
CA ALA A 21 -82.91 110.70 16.53
C ALA A 21 -82.92 109.26 17.09
N GLU A 22 -83.93 108.88 17.89
CA GLU A 22 -84.06 107.51 18.39
C GLU A 22 -84.30 106.50 17.25
N LEU A 23 -85.11 106.87 16.25
CA LEU A 23 -85.38 106.03 15.08
C LEU A 23 -84.13 105.89 14.19
N ASP A 24 -83.40 106.98 13.94
CA ASP A 24 -82.14 106.95 13.20
C ASP A 24 -81.06 106.14 13.93
N ALA A 25 -80.96 106.26 15.25
CA ALA A 25 -80.06 105.44 16.08
C ALA A 25 -80.41 103.95 15.99
N LYS A 26 -81.69 103.59 15.96
CA LYS A 26 -82.16 102.20 15.74
C LYS A 26 -81.79 101.70 14.34
N LYS A 27 -82.03 102.52 13.30
CA LYS A 27 -81.64 102.20 11.91
C LYS A 27 -80.13 101.98 11.79
N ALA A 28 -79.31 102.85 12.35
CA ALA A 28 -77.85 102.71 12.38
C ALA A 28 -77.41 101.45 13.13
N ARG A 29 -78.07 101.10 14.25
CA ARG A 29 -77.80 99.87 15.00
C ARG A 29 -78.12 98.62 14.19
N LEU A 30 -79.24 98.58 13.46
CA LEU A 30 -79.61 97.46 12.58
C LEU A 30 -78.62 97.28 11.43
N LEU A 31 -78.21 98.37 10.78
CA LEU A 31 -77.19 98.32 9.71
C LEU A 31 -75.84 97.83 10.25
N ARG A 32 -75.41 98.34 11.42
CA ARG A 32 -74.19 97.87 12.09
C ARG A 32 -74.27 96.39 12.47
N ASN A 33 -75.40 95.94 12.99
CA ASN A 33 -75.61 94.53 13.35
C ASN A 33 -75.56 93.63 12.11
N SER A 34 -76.19 94.04 11.01
CA SER A 34 -76.17 93.31 9.74
C SER A 34 -74.74 93.22 9.16
N ALA A 35 -74.03 94.35 9.12
CA ALA A 35 -72.62 94.39 8.72
C ALA A 35 -71.74 93.49 9.61
N ARG A 36 -71.97 93.48 10.92
CA ARG A 36 -71.24 92.63 11.88
C ARG A 36 -71.45 91.14 11.60
N VAL A 37 -72.68 90.71 11.25
CA VAL A 37 -72.97 89.31 10.89
C VAL A 37 -72.24 88.92 9.60
N ILE A 38 -72.31 89.76 8.57
CA ILE A 38 -71.62 89.51 7.29
C ILE A 38 -70.10 89.44 7.50
N GLN A 39 -69.52 90.41 8.22
CA GLN A 39 -68.08 90.44 8.52
C GLN A 39 -67.65 89.22 9.34
N ARG A 40 -68.45 88.80 10.33
CA ARG A 40 -68.18 87.57 11.11
C ARG A 40 -68.16 86.34 10.21
N GLN A 41 -69.14 86.22 9.31
CA GLN A 41 -69.22 85.09 8.40
C GLN A 41 -68.05 85.04 7.42
N ILE A 42 -67.67 86.18 6.84
CA ILE A 42 -66.51 86.29 5.94
C ILE A 42 -65.22 85.91 6.69
N ARG A 43 -64.99 86.46 7.90
CA ARG A 43 -63.80 86.13 8.70
C ARG A 43 -63.73 84.63 9.00
N THR A 44 -64.85 84.02 9.37
CA THR A 44 -64.92 82.56 9.66
C THR A 44 -64.68 81.72 8.40
N TYR A 45 -65.22 82.16 7.26
CA TYR A 45 -65.00 81.49 5.97
C TYR A 45 -63.52 81.52 5.56
N THR A 46 -62.87 82.69 5.66
CA THR A 46 -61.44 82.84 5.32
C THR A 46 -60.57 81.96 6.21
N THR A 47 -60.74 82.01 7.53
CA THR A 47 -59.94 81.18 8.45
C THR A 47 -60.17 79.68 8.24
N ARG A 48 -61.41 79.26 7.97
CA ARG A 48 -61.72 77.87 7.63
C ARG A 48 -61.06 77.44 6.33
N LYS A 49 -61.08 78.28 5.29
CA LYS A 49 -60.43 78.01 4.01
C LYS A 49 -58.93 77.81 4.19
N ASP A 50 -58.27 78.71 4.92
CA ASP A 50 -56.83 78.65 5.17
C ASP A 50 -56.46 77.42 6.00
N TYR A 51 -57.24 77.10 7.04
CA TYR A 51 -57.07 75.88 7.83
C TYR A 51 -57.17 74.61 6.98
N ILE A 52 -58.16 74.53 6.09
CA ILE A 52 -58.35 73.37 5.21
C ILE A 52 -57.14 73.20 4.29
N ILE A 53 -56.61 74.30 3.72
CA ILE A 53 -55.42 74.26 2.85
C ILE A 53 -54.22 73.78 3.66
N LEU A 54 -53.96 74.36 4.84
CA LEU A 54 -52.84 73.96 5.70
C LEU A 54 -52.93 72.49 6.12
N ARG A 55 -54.13 72.04 6.51
CA ARG A 55 -54.37 70.64 6.88
C ARG A 55 -54.10 69.70 5.70
N LYS A 56 -54.57 70.03 4.49
CA LYS A 56 -54.30 69.24 3.29
C LYS A 56 -52.80 69.15 3.00
N SER A 57 -52.06 70.26 3.09
CA SER A 57 -50.61 70.25 2.89
C SER A 57 -49.87 69.44 3.96
N SER A 58 -50.27 69.57 5.22
CA SER A 58 -49.72 68.78 6.32
C SER A 58 -49.92 67.28 6.12
N ILE A 59 -51.13 66.86 5.71
CA ILE A 59 -51.44 65.45 5.41
C ILE A 59 -50.57 64.93 4.26
N HIS A 60 -50.32 65.73 3.20
CA HIS A 60 -49.43 65.33 2.11
C HIS A 60 -47.97 65.15 2.56
N ILE A 61 -47.45 66.05 3.39
CA ILE A 61 -46.08 65.93 3.92
C ILE A 61 -45.98 64.69 4.83
N GLN A 62 -46.96 64.48 5.70
CA GLN A 62 -47.00 63.32 6.58
C GLN A 62 -47.12 62.00 5.81
N SER A 63 -47.94 61.95 4.75
CA SER A 63 -48.08 60.74 3.93
C SER A 63 -46.79 60.45 3.15
N HIS A 64 -46.13 61.48 2.62
CA HIS A 64 -44.82 61.35 1.99
C HIS A 64 -43.77 60.81 2.97
N TRP A 65 -43.71 61.35 4.19
CA TRP A 65 -42.75 60.90 5.20
C TRP A 65 -43.00 59.45 5.65
N ARG A 66 -44.25 59.08 5.94
CA ARG A 66 -44.63 57.70 6.26
C ARG A 66 -44.24 56.74 5.14
N GLY A 67 -44.48 57.13 3.87
CA GLY A 67 -44.06 56.36 2.71
C GLY A 67 -42.54 56.23 2.57
N LYS A 68 -41.78 57.30 2.85
CA LYS A 68 -40.31 57.27 2.83
C LYS A 68 -39.76 56.32 3.89
N LEU A 69 -40.27 56.40 5.12
CA LEU A 69 -39.87 55.52 6.22
C LEU A 69 -40.15 54.05 5.90
N ALA A 70 -41.34 53.72 5.39
CA ALA A 70 -41.69 52.35 5.01
C ALA A 70 -40.76 51.80 3.92
N ARG A 71 -40.40 52.62 2.91
CA ARG A 71 -39.45 52.23 1.85
C ARG A 71 -38.05 51.96 2.39
N GLU A 72 -37.55 52.78 3.31
CA GLU A 72 -36.24 52.55 3.94
C GLU A 72 -36.24 51.26 4.78
N LEU A 73 -37.26 51.05 5.61
CA LEU A 73 -37.41 49.81 6.38
C LEU A 73 -37.44 48.56 5.48
N TYR A 74 -38.17 48.62 4.37
CA TYR A 74 -38.21 47.52 3.40
C TYR A 74 -36.84 47.27 2.74
N LYS A 75 -36.07 48.32 2.42
CA LYS A 75 -34.70 48.17 1.90
C LYS A 75 -33.80 47.44 2.90
N TYR A 76 -33.87 47.76 4.20
CA TYR A 76 -33.11 47.06 5.23
C TYR A 76 -33.51 45.59 5.33
N LYS A 77 -34.83 45.30 5.43
CA LYS A 77 -35.33 43.91 5.45
C LYS A 77 -34.90 43.11 4.22
N ARG A 78 -34.92 43.71 3.02
CA ARG A 78 -34.43 43.05 1.79
C ARG A 78 -32.94 42.71 1.87
N LYS A 79 -32.12 43.63 2.41
CA LYS A 79 -30.68 43.38 2.61
C LYS A 79 -30.43 42.27 3.62
N GLU A 80 -31.17 42.23 4.72
CA GLU A 80 -31.08 41.16 5.73
C GLU A 80 -31.42 39.79 5.11
N VAL A 81 -32.55 39.68 4.40
CA VAL A 81 -32.93 38.44 3.73
C VAL A 81 -31.88 38.00 2.69
N ALA A 82 -31.33 38.94 1.92
CA ALA A 82 -30.26 38.64 0.97
C ALA A 82 -28.99 38.14 1.68
N ALA A 83 -28.58 38.79 2.77
CA ALA A 83 -27.43 38.38 3.57
C ALA A 83 -27.61 36.96 4.14
N VAL A 84 -28.79 36.65 4.69
CA VAL A 84 -29.11 35.31 5.19
C VAL A 84 -29.04 34.25 4.08
N LYS A 85 -29.53 34.55 2.87
CA LYS A 85 -29.41 33.64 1.71
C LYS A 85 -27.95 33.37 1.34
N ILE A 86 -27.11 34.42 1.29
CA ILE A 86 -25.68 34.30 1.00
C ILE A 86 -24.99 33.46 2.07
N GLN A 87 -25.22 33.79 3.35
CA GLN A 87 -24.63 33.07 4.49
C GLN A 87 -25.04 31.60 4.51
N LYS A 88 -26.33 31.29 4.29
CA LYS A 88 -26.84 29.92 4.21
C LYS A 88 -26.15 29.13 3.10
N ASN A 89 -26.04 29.71 1.91
CA ASN A 89 -25.41 29.04 0.77
C ASN A 89 -23.91 28.82 1.01
N LEU A 90 -23.21 29.78 1.62
CA LEU A 90 -21.81 29.64 1.97
C LEU A 90 -21.60 28.53 3.01
N ARG A 91 -22.40 28.51 4.10
CA ARG A 91 -22.33 27.44 5.11
C ARG A 91 -22.56 26.06 4.47
N ARG A 92 -23.55 25.94 3.57
CA ARG A 92 -23.80 24.70 2.80
C ARG A 92 -22.60 24.31 1.95
N GLN A 93 -21.98 25.25 1.25
CA GLN A 93 -20.83 24.99 0.38
C GLN A 93 -19.60 24.53 1.18
N LEU A 94 -19.31 25.18 2.31
CA LEU A 94 -18.22 24.82 3.19
C LEU A 94 -18.40 23.41 3.77
N ALA A 95 -19.61 23.10 4.27
CA ALA A 95 -19.93 21.77 4.77
C ALA A 95 -19.79 20.69 3.68
N ARG A 96 -20.27 20.97 2.46
CA ARG A 96 -20.10 20.06 1.31
C ARG A 96 -18.64 19.84 0.95
N ARG A 97 -17.82 20.90 0.90
CA ARG A 97 -16.38 20.78 0.62
C ARG A 97 -15.68 19.91 1.67
N ALA A 98 -15.95 20.15 2.95
CA ALA A 98 -15.39 19.36 4.04
C ALA A 98 -15.78 17.87 3.93
N TYR A 99 -17.08 17.59 3.72
CA TYR A 99 -17.57 16.21 3.55
C TYR A 99 -16.96 15.53 2.33
N THR A 100 -16.94 16.19 1.17
CA THR A 100 -16.37 15.63 -0.06
C THR A 100 -14.88 15.34 0.12
N GLY A 101 -14.13 16.21 0.81
CA GLY A 101 -12.73 15.96 1.16
C GLY A 101 -12.55 14.66 1.95
N ILE A 102 -13.29 14.50 3.06
CA ILE A 102 -13.24 13.29 3.89
C ILE A 102 -13.66 12.05 3.07
N ARG A 103 -14.71 12.16 2.26
CA ARG A 103 -15.21 11.06 1.42
C ARG A 103 -14.16 10.59 0.42
N ILE A 104 -13.48 11.51 -0.26
CA ILE A 104 -12.41 11.19 -1.22
C ILE A 104 -11.24 10.52 -0.49
N SER A 105 -10.80 11.07 0.66
CA SER A 105 -9.75 10.45 1.47
C SER A 105 -10.11 9.02 1.89
N ALA A 106 -11.33 8.80 2.38
CA ALA A 106 -11.81 7.48 2.76
C ALA A 106 -11.83 6.51 1.55
N LEU A 107 -12.28 6.97 0.39
CA LEU A 107 -12.31 6.17 -0.83
C LEU A 107 -10.91 5.78 -1.30
N VAL A 108 -9.92 6.68 -1.23
CA VAL A 108 -8.51 6.37 -1.55
C VAL A 108 -7.95 5.30 -0.59
N VAL A 109 -8.25 5.41 0.69
CA VAL A 109 -7.82 4.42 1.69
C VAL A 109 -8.48 3.06 1.42
N GLN A 110 -9.79 3.03 1.17
CA GLN A 110 -10.53 1.81 0.88
C GLN A 110 -10.05 1.12 -0.40
N THR A 111 -9.83 1.86 -1.48
CA THR A 111 -9.29 1.29 -2.73
C THR A 111 -7.86 0.78 -2.53
N GLY A 112 -7.05 1.49 -1.75
CA GLY A 112 -5.72 1.03 -1.32
C GLY A 112 -5.76 -0.31 -0.56
N PHE A 113 -6.68 -0.45 0.41
CA PHE A 113 -6.88 -1.70 1.15
C PHE A 113 -7.29 -2.86 0.24
N ARG A 114 -8.26 -2.64 -0.67
CA ARG A 114 -8.68 -3.66 -1.64
C ARG A 114 -7.53 -4.11 -2.54
N ALA A 115 -6.74 -3.16 -3.04
CA ALA A 115 -5.57 -3.47 -3.86
C ALA A 115 -4.48 -4.22 -3.06
N MET A 116 -4.28 -3.87 -1.78
CA MET A 116 -3.33 -4.56 -0.91
C MET A 116 -3.74 -6.01 -0.65
N ALA A 117 -5.03 -6.25 -0.36
CA ALA A 117 -5.59 -7.59 -0.20
C ALA A 117 -5.38 -8.43 -1.46
N ALA A 118 -5.76 -7.90 -2.63
CA ALA A 118 -5.58 -8.59 -3.91
C ALA A 118 -4.09 -8.95 -4.18
N ARG A 119 -3.16 -8.02 -3.89
CA ARG A 119 -1.72 -8.29 -4.02
C ARG A 119 -1.21 -9.32 -3.02
N LYS A 120 -1.73 -9.34 -1.79
CA LYS A 120 -1.38 -10.35 -0.78
C LYS A 120 -1.81 -11.74 -1.25
N ASP A 121 -3.04 -11.87 -1.73
CA ASP A 121 -3.57 -13.14 -2.25
C ASP A 121 -2.81 -13.61 -3.48
N PHE A 122 -2.46 -12.69 -4.39
CA PHE A 122 -1.63 -13.01 -5.55
C PHE A 122 -0.26 -13.57 -5.14
N ARG A 123 0.46 -12.88 -4.23
CA ARG A 123 1.76 -13.35 -3.74
C ARG A 123 1.66 -14.72 -3.06
N PHE A 124 0.61 -14.95 -2.28
CA PHE A 124 0.37 -16.24 -1.65
C PHE A 124 0.15 -17.35 -2.71
N ARG A 125 -0.59 -17.06 -3.78
CA ARG A 125 -0.77 -17.99 -4.91
C ARG A 125 0.54 -18.26 -5.66
N GLU A 126 1.41 -17.27 -5.84
CA GLU A 126 2.74 -17.50 -6.44
C GLU A 126 3.63 -18.36 -5.53
N GLN A 127 3.69 -18.06 -4.23
CA GLN A 127 4.48 -18.82 -3.27
C GLN A 127 4.01 -20.28 -3.18
N THR A 128 2.70 -20.52 -3.15
CA THR A 128 2.12 -21.87 -3.12
C THR A 128 2.41 -22.64 -4.41
N LYS A 129 2.34 -21.99 -5.58
CA LYS A 129 2.76 -22.60 -6.86
C LYS A 129 4.24 -22.98 -6.84
N ALA A 130 5.12 -22.08 -6.42
CA ALA A 130 6.55 -22.34 -6.34
C ALA A 130 6.85 -23.51 -5.38
N ALA A 131 6.22 -23.52 -4.19
CA ALA A 131 6.34 -24.62 -3.24
C ALA A 131 5.86 -25.95 -3.84
N THR A 132 4.73 -25.94 -4.57
CA THR A 132 4.20 -27.13 -5.24
C THR A 132 5.18 -27.69 -6.28
N ILE A 133 5.81 -26.83 -7.08
CA ILE A 133 6.82 -27.21 -8.08
C ILE A 133 8.03 -27.84 -7.40
N ILE A 134 8.58 -27.19 -6.35
CA ILE A 134 9.73 -27.70 -5.60
C ILE A 134 9.42 -29.07 -5.00
N GLN A 135 8.25 -29.20 -4.36
CA GLN A 135 7.81 -30.46 -3.77
C GLN A 135 7.64 -31.56 -4.84
N ALA A 136 7.07 -31.24 -6.00
CA ALA A 136 6.92 -32.18 -7.11
C ALA A 136 8.27 -32.66 -7.64
N CYS A 137 9.20 -31.74 -7.88
CA CYS A 137 10.57 -32.05 -8.30
C CYS A 137 11.29 -32.93 -7.28
N TRP A 138 11.19 -32.60 -5.99
CA TRP A 138 11.79 -33.41 -4.93
C TRP A 138 11.19 -34.82 -4.86
N ARG A 139 9.85 -34.94 -4.93
CA ARG A 139 9.16 -36.25 -4.93
C ARG A 139 9.61 -37.10 -6.12
N CYS A 140 9.69 -36.50 -7.31
CA CYS A 140 10.17 -37.16 -8.52
C CYS A 140 11.63 -37.61 -8.38
N GLN A 141 12.52 -36.70 -7.98
CA GLN A 141 13.95 -36.99 -7.85
C GLN A 141 14.21 -38.12 -6.84
N ARG A 142 13.48 -38.14 -5.72
CA ARG A 142 13.59 -39.20 -4.71
C ARG A 142 13.29 -40.58 -5.29
N VAL A 143 12.20 -40.71 -6.05
CA VAL A 143 11.79 -41.97 -6.70
C VAL A 143 12.81 -42.36 -7.79
N VAL A 144 13.23 -41.42 -8.63
CA VAL A 144 14.21 -41.66 -9.69
C VAL A 144 15.56 -42.11 -9.11
N SER A 145 16.05 -41.47 -8.05
CA SER A 145 17.28 -41.85 -7.37
C SER A 145 17.19 -43.26 -6.77
N TYR A 146 16.06 -43.62 -6.15
CA TYR A 146 15.83 -44.97 -5.64
C TYR A 146 15.85 -46.01 -6.76
N TYR A 147 15.10 -45.78 -7.85
CA TYR A 147 15.07 -46.66 -9.01
C TYR A 147 16.44 -46.83 -9.65
N LYS A 148 17.22 -45.75 -9.81
CA LYS A 148 18.60 -45.80 -10.33
C LYS A 148 19.50 -46.67 -9.46
N LYS A 149 19.42 -46.55 -8.13
CA LYS A 149 20.17 -47.39 -7.18
C LYS A 149 19.78 -48.87 -7.34
N LEU A 150 18.48 -49.16 -7.38
CA LEU A 150 17.96 -50.52 -7.55
C LEU A 150 18.42 -51.14 -8.88
N LYS A 151 18.30 -50.39 -9.98
CA LYS A 151 18.76 -50.82 -11.32
C LYS A 151 20.26 -51.11 -11.32
N LYS A 152 21.09 -50.24 -10.74
CA LYS A 152 22.54 -50.45 -10.62
C LYS A 152 22.86 -51.72 -9.83
N ALA A 153 22.20 -51.92 -8.68
CA ALA A 153 22.38 -53.12 -7.86
C ALA A 153 21.96 -54.40 -8.60
N SER A 154 20.84 -54.37 -9.31
CA SER A 154 20.36 -55.49 -10.14
C SER A 154 21.35 -55.84 -11.24
N VAL A 155 21.83 -54.85 -12.01
CA VAL A 155 22.81 -55.07 -13.09
C VAL A 155 24.13 -55.63 -12.55
N ILE A 156 24.65 -55.08 -11.44
CA ILE A 156 25.87 -55.61 -10.80
C ILE A 156 25.67 -57.07 -10.36
N SER A 157 24.53 -57.38 -9.75
CA SER A 157 24.20 -58.73 -9.30
C SER A 157 24.11 -59.70 -10.48
N GLN A 158 23.42 -59.32 -11.54
CA GLN A 158 23.31 -60.10 -12.77
C GLN A 158 24.67 -60.31 -13.45
N SER A 159 25.49 -59.26 -13.58
CA SER A 159 26.83 -59.36 -14.18
C SER A 159 27.76 -60.25 -13.35
N ARG A 160 27.73 -60.14 -12.01
CA ARG A 160 28.47 -61.03 -11.12
C ARG A 160 28.03 -62.48 -11.24
N TRP A 161 26.72 -62.72 -11.31
CA TRP A 161 26.17 -64.05 -11.49
C TRP A 161 26.59 -64.65 -12.84
N ARG A 162 26.48 -63.90 -13.94
CA ARG A 162 26.95 -64.31 -15.27
C ARG A 162 28.45 -64.59 -15.28
N GLY A 163 29.27 -63.74 -14.68
CA GLY A 163 30.72 -63.96 -14.57
C GLY A 163 31.08 -65.21 -13.76
N ARG A 164 30.35 -65.48 -12.66
CA ARG A 164 30.52 -66.70 -11.87
C ARG A 164 30.15 -67.95 -12.68
N MET A 165 29.07 -67.91 -13.45
CA MET A 165 28.67 -69.00 -14.33
C MET A 165 29.78 -69.35 -15.34
N VAL A 166 30.37 -68.34 -15.98
CA VAL A 166 31.49 -68.54 -16.92
C VAL A 166 32.70 -69.15 -16.20
N LYS A 167 33.12 -68.59 -15.05
CA LYS A 167 34.23 -69.15 -14.26
C LYS A 167 34.00 -70.60 -13.83
N ASN A 168 32.78 -70.95 -13.43
CA ASN A 168 32.43 -72.32 -13.08
C ASN A 168 32.54 -73.25 -14.30
N SER A 169 32.12 -72.79 -15.47
CA SER A 169 32.29 -73.56 -16.72
C SER A 169 33.76 -73.71 -17.13
N GLU A 170 34.58 -72.66 -16.98
CA GLU A 170 36.01 -72.71 -17.23
C GLU A 170 36.71 -73.67 -16.27
N ALA A 171 36.43 -73.58 -14.97
CA ALA A 171 36.97 -74.51 -13.98
C ALA A 171 36.60 -75.96 -14.31
N ALA A 172 35.35 -76.21 -14.71
CA ALA A 172 34.91 -77.53 -15.17
C ALA A 172 35.71 -77.99 -16.40
N THR A 173 35.93 -77.13 -17.40
CA THR A 173 36.75 -77.48 -18.57
C THR A 173 38.22 -77.76 -18.23
N ILE A 174 38.82 -76.98 -17.31
CA ILE A 174 40.20 -77.20 -16.83
C ILE A 174 40.32 -78.55 -16.14
N ILE A 175 39.39 -78.88 -15.23
CA ILE A 175 39.36 -80.17 -14.53
C ILE A 175 39.23 -81.32 -15.54
N GLN A 176 38.32 -81.20 -16.50
CA GLN A 176 38.16 -82.19 -17.56
C GLN A 176 39.41 -82.33 -18.44
N ALA A 177 40.08 -81.22 -18.78
CA ALA A 177 41.32 -81.21 -19.55
C ALA A 177 42.48 -81.86 -18.77
N TYR A 178 42.61 -81.56 -17.47
CA TYR A 178 43.58 -82.20 -16.58
C TYR A 178 43.38 -83.72 -16.52
N TRP A 179 42.13 -84.16 -16.38
CA TRP A 179 41.81 -85.58 -16.37
C TRP A 179 42.12 -86.27 -17.71
N ARG A 180 41.77 -85.63 -18.84
CA ARG A 180 42.12 -86.14 -20.20
C ARG A 180 43.64 -86.25 -20.37
N ARG A 181 44.40 -85.24 -19.94
CA ARG A 181 45.87 -85.24 -19.95
C ARG A 181 46.44 -86.36 -19.08
N TYR A 182 45.95 -86.51 -17.86
CA TYR A 182 46.37 -87.57 -16.93
C TYR A 182 46.17 -88.96 -17.56
N ARG A 183 45.00 -89.20 -18.16
CA ARG A 183 44.67 -90.46 -18.84
C ARG A 183 45.63 -90.76 -19.99
N ALA A 184 45.90 -89.77 -20.86
CA ALA A 184 46.82 -89.92 -21.99
C ALA A 184 48.27 -90.18 -21.53
N VAL A 185 48.75 -89.42 -20.53
CA VAL A 185 50.11 -89.61 -19.97
C VAL A 185 50.24 -90.97 -19.29
N SER A 186 49.22 -91.41 -18.56
CA SER A 186 49.20 -92.74 -17.94
C SER A 186 49.28 -93.84 -18.99
N TYR A 187 48.50 -93.73 -20.07
CA TYR A 187 48.56 -94.67 -21.21
C TYR A 187 49.95 -94.67 -21.88
N TYR A 188 50.51 -93.50 -22.18
CA TYR A 188 51.85 -93.37 -22.76
C TYR A 188 52.95 -93.95 -21.86
N LYS A 189 52.88 -93.71 -20.54
CA LYS A 189 53.82 -94.30 -19.57
C LYS A 189 53.74 -95.83 -19.57
N LYS A 190 52.53 -96.41 -19.64
CA LYS A 190 52.33 -97.86 -19.77
C LYS A 190 52.92 -98.38 -21.08
N LEU A 191 52.69 -97.70 -22.20
CA LEU A 191 53.25 -98.05 -23.50
C LEU A 191 54.78 -97.99 -23.52
N LYS A 192 55.39 -96.93 -22.96
CA LYS A 192 56.84 -96.78 -22.86
C LYS A 192 57.48 -97.88 -22.01
N LYS A 193 56.85 -98.24 -20.88
CA LYS A 193 57.29 -99.38 -20.05
C LYS A 193 57.23 -100.69 -20.84
N ALA A 194 56.12 -100.95 -21.52
CA ALA A 194 55.95 -102.15 -22.36
C ALA A 194 56.99 -102.20 -23.50
N SER A 195 57.21 -101.08 -24.21
CA SER A 195 58.22 -100.97 -25.27
C SER A 195 59.64 -101.21 -24.73
N ALA A 196 60.00 -100.66 -23.57
CA ALA A 196 61.31 -100.87 -22.96
C ALA A 196 61.51 -102.35 -22.58
N ILE A 197 60.47 -103.02 -22.04
CA ILE A 197 60.52 -104.46 -21.75
C ILE A 197 60.69 -105.28 -23.04
N SER A 198 59.93 -104.96 -24.09
CA SER A 198 60.08 -105.62 -25.41
C SER A 198 61.46 -105.39 -26.03
N GLN A 199 62.02 -104.18 -25.93
CA GLN A 199 63.37 -103.88 -26.42
C GLN A 199 64.46 -104.58 -25.58
N CYS A 200 64.34 -104.61 -24.25
CA CYS A 200 65.28 -105.32 -23.38
C CYS A 200 65.25 -106.83 -23.61
N THR A 201 64.06 -107.41 -23.78
CA THR A 201 63.91 -108.85 -24.09
C THR A 201 64.41 -109.20 -25.48
N TRP A 202 64.20 -108.32 -26.47
CA TRP A 202 64.78 -108.46 -27.80
C TRP A 202 66.32 -108.37 -27.75
N ARG A 203 66.89 -107.34 -27.11
CA ARG A 203 68.35 -107.21 -26.93
C ARG A 203 68.97 -108.38 -26.16
N ARG A 204 68.29 -108.91 -25.15
CA ARG A 204 68.69 -110.13 -24.44
C ARG A 204 68.69 -111.36 -25.37
N ARG A 205 67.70 -111.48 -26.25
CA ARG A 205 67.68 -112.55 -27.27
C ARG A 205 68.80 -112.41 -28.29
N THR A 206 69.09 -111.20 -28.76
CA THR A 206 70.19 -110.96 -29.71
C THR A 206 71.53 -111.30 -29.08
N ALA A 207 71.81 -110.78 -27.88
CA ALA A 207 73.02 -111.12 -27.13
C ALA A 207 73.10 -112.62 -26.79
N GLY A 208 71.98 -113.28 -26.53
CA GLY A 208 71.93 -114.74 -26.37
C GLY A 208 72.29 -115.50 -27.65
N LYS A 209 71.90 -114.97 -28.82
CA LYS A 209 72.27 -115.51 -30.13
C LYS A 209 73.75 -115.26 -30.44
N ASP A 210 74.26 -114.08 -30.13
CA ASP A 210 75.67 -113.73 -30.30
C ASP A 210 76.56 -114.57 -29.35
N HIS A 211 76.17 -114.78 -28.09
CA HIS A 211 76.86 -115.69 -27.19
C HIS A 211 76.81 -117.14 -27.66
N SER A 212 75.69 -117.60 -28.23
CA SER A 212 75.60 -118.93 -28.83
C SER A 212 76.52 -119.05 -30.06
N ASN A 213 76.62 -118.01 -30.90
CA ASN A 213 77.51 -117.99 -32.07
C ASN A 213 78.99 -117.95 -31.67
N VAL A 214 79.37 -117.12 -30.68
CA VAL A 214 80.73 -117.10 -30.12
C VAL A 214 81.07 -118.44 -29.46
N LYS A 215 80.11 -119.06 -28.77
CA LYS A 215 80.29 -120.40 -28.18
C LYS A 215 80.41 -121.50 -29.23
N MET A 216 79.73 -121.38 -30.37
CA MET A 216 79.90 -122.28 -31.52
C MET A 216 81.25 -122.05 -32.21
N ALA A 217 81.70 -120.80 -32.36
CA ALA A 217 83.03 -120.47 -32.86
C ALA A 217 84.14 -121.06 -31.96
N ILE A 218 83.96 -121.00 -30.62
CA ILE A 218 84.87 -121.64 -29.64
C ILE A 218 84.85 -123.18 -29.72
N ARG A 219 83.77 -123.80 -30.23
CA ARG A 219 83.73 -125.25 -30.50
C ARG A 219 84.37 -125.63 -31.84
N GLU A 220 84.45 -124.70 -32.78
CA GLU A 220 85.00 -124.91 -34.13
C GLU A 220 86.50 -124.56 -34.22
N THR A 221 87.04 -123.79 -33.27
CA THR A 221 88.47 -123.46 -33.19
C THR A 221 89.09 -124.00 -31.90
N GLY A 222 89.57 -125.24 -31.92
CA GLY A 222 90.39 -125.77 -30.83
C GLY A 222 91.80 -125.16 -30.86
N SER A 223 92.02 -124.08 -30.10
CA SER A 223 93.36 -123.52 -29.80
C SER A 223 93.30 -122.56 -28.60
N ASP A 224 93.95 -122.98 -27.50
CA ASP A 224 94.78 -122.25 -26.52
C ASP A 224 94.33 -120.88 -25.96
N GLY A 225 94.27 -120.67 -24.66
CA GLY A 225 95.46 -120.66 -23.79
C GLY A 225 96.14 -119.27 -23.75
N GLU A 226 96.07 -118.49 -24.82
CA GLU A 226 96.77 -117.20 -24.94
C GLU A 226 95.86 -115.96 -24.97
N GLU A 227 94.54 -116.13 -25.10
CA GLU A 227 93.59 -115.00 -25.11
C GLU A 227 93.17 -114.51 -23.71
N ASN A 228 93.30 -115.34 -22.67
CA ASN A 228 92.92 -114.97 -21.30
C ASN A 228 93.84 -113.92 -20.66
N TYR A 229 95.13 -113.88 -21.01
CA TYR A 229 96.08 -112.90 -20.45
C TYR A 229 95.86 -111.48 -21.03
N LYS A 230 95.21 -111.36 -22.19
CA LYS A 230 94.93 -110.08 -22.86
C LYS A 230 93.65 -109.42 -22.37
N LEU A 231 92.68 -110.22 -21.90
CA LEU A 231 91.40 -109.74 -21.35
C LEU A 231 91.52 -109.28 -19.89
N GLU A 232 92.40 -109.88 -19.08
CA GLU A 232 92.64 -109.41 -17.70
C GLU A 232 93.29 -108.02 -17.64
N LYS A 233 94.10 -107.64 -18.63
CA LYS A 233 94.75 -106.32 -18.68
C LYS A 233 93.79 -105.16 -19.03
N GLN A 234 92.70 -105.44 -19.78
CA GLN A 234 91.70 -104.44 -20.16
C GLN A 234 90.64 -104.20 -19.08
N VAL A 235 90.44 -105.15 -18.15
CA VAL A 235 89.47 -105.00 -17.05
C VAL A 235 90.01 -104.10 -15.94
N GLU A 236 91.34 -104.08 -15.71
CA GLU A 236 91.95 -103.18 -14.71
C GLU A 236 92.00 -101.71 -15.20
N GLU A 237 92.16 -101.49 -16.50
CA GLU A 237 92.19 -100.16 -17.12
C GLU A 237 90.80 -99.48 -17.12
N LEU A 238 89.72 -100.26 -17.25
CA LEU A 238 88.33 -99.77 -17.15
C LEU A 238 87.86 -99.54 -15.70
N ARG A 239 88.56 -100.07 -14.70
CA ARG A 239 88.25 -99.85 -13.28
C ARG A 239 88.71 -98.48 -12.79
N CYS A 240 89.70 -97.88 -13.44
CA CYS A 240 90.29 -96.58 -13.07
C CYS A 240 89.54 -95.34 -13.64
N PHE A 241 88.57 -95.51 -14.54
CA PHE A 241 87.82 -94.39 -15.16
C PHE A 241 86.51 -94.01 -14.46
N LEU A 242 86.02 -94.83 -13.52
CA LEU A 242 84.71 -94.62 -12.87
C LEU A 242 84.61 -93.48 -11.83
N PRO A 243 85.70 -93.00 -11.20
CA PRO A 243 85.63 -91.86 -10.28
C PRO A 243 85.60 -90.48 -10.97
N SER A 244 86.08 -90.33 -12.21
CA SER A 244 86.23 -89.03 -12.89
C SER A 244 84.91 -88.47 -13.47
N GLU A 245 83.85 -89.26 -13.60
CA GLU A 245 82.53 -88.81 -14.06
C GLU A 245 81.60 -88.28 -12.95
N LYS A 246 81.97 -88.40 -11.67
CA LYS A 246 81.10 -87.97 -10.54
C LYS A 246 81.28 -86.51 -10.11
N HIS A 247 82.45 -85.92 -10.30
CA HIS A 247 82.72 -84.52 -9.93
C HIS A 247 81.83 -83.47 -10.65
N PRO A 248 81.62 -83.51 -11.98
CA PRO A 248 80.90 -82.42 -12.67
C PRO A 248 79.39 -82.37 -12.38
N LYS A 249 78.80 -83.41 -11.75
CA LYS A 249 77.39 -83.40 -11.35
C LYS A 249 77.16 -82.73 -10.01
N MET A 250 78.16 -82.76 -9.12
CA MET A 250 78.11 -82.13 -7.81
C MET A 250 78.31 -80.61 -7.94
N ASP A 251 79.26 -80.20 -8.77
CA ASP A 251 79.56 -78.78 -9.04
C ASP A 251 78.39 -78.04 -9.72
N LEU A 252 77.59 -78.74 -10.56
CA LEU A 252 76.40 -78.18 -11.20
C LEU A 252 75.20 -78.03 -10.24
N GLU A 253 75.14 -78.84 -9.19
CA GLU A 253 74.09 -78.76 -8.15
C GLU A 253 74.41 -77.63 -7.15
N GLU A 254 75.69 -77.43 -6.83
CA GLU A 254 76.19 -76.35 -5.98
C GLU A 254 76.05 -74.96 -6.65
N ALA A 255 76.29 -74.87 -7.97
CA ALA A 255 76.06 -73.65 -8.74
C ALA A 255 74.58 -73.20 -8.75
N LYS A 256 73.64 -74.16 -8.77
CA LYS A 256 72.20 -73.86 -8.71
C LYS A 256 71.74 -73.42 -7.31
N ALA A 257 72.38 -73.92 -6.25
CA ALA A 257 72.12 -73.47 -4.89
C ALA A 257 72.55 -72.01 -4.68
N GLN A 258 73.69 -71.60 -5.24
CA GLN A 258 74.20 -70.22 -5.15
C GLN A 258 73.33 -69.20 -5.94
N GLU A 259 72.75 -69.60 -7.09
CA GLU A 259 71.87 -68.74 -7.89
C GLU A 259 70.51 -68.46 -7.20
N ILE A 260 70.04 -69.43 -6.39
CA ILE A 260 68.82 -69.30 -5.58
C ILE A 260 69.03 -68.33 -4.41
N ASP A 261 70.20 -68.35 -3.77
CA ASP A 261 70.52 -67.43 -2.66
C ASP A 261 70.79 -66.00 -3.14
N MET A 262 71.38 -65.83 -4.33
CA MET A 262 71.50 -64.53 -5.01
C MET A 262 70.13 -63.92 -5.36
N SER A 263 69.19 -64.75 -5.80
CA SER A 263 67.82 -64.31 -6.12
C SER A 263 67.02 -63.92 -4.87
N ARG A 264 67.31 -64.54 -3.71
CA ARG A 264 66.70 -64.18 -2.41
C ARG A 264 67.26 -62.87 -1.86
N PHE A 265 68.55 -62.59 -2.02
CA PHE A 265 69.18 -61.34 -1.58
C PHE A 265 68.66 -60.11 -2.36
N SER A 266 68.35 -60.28 -3.65
CA SER A 266 67.76 -59.22 -4.49
C SER A 266 66.32 -58.83 -4.08
N LEU A 267 65.56 -59.77 -3.49
CA LEU A 267 64.17 -59.52 -3.02
C LEU A 267 64.09 -58.88 -1.62
N GLN A 268 65.15 -58.95 -0.80
CA GLN A 268 65.19 -58.28 0.52
C GLN A 268 65.67 -56.82 0.49
N THR A 269 66.22 -56.34 -0.62
CA THR A 269 66.71 -54.95 -0.78
C THR A 269 65.65 -53.96 -1.30
N SER A 270 64.40 -54.42 -1.49
CA SER A 270 63.27 -53.60 -1.97
C SER A 270 62.25 -53.08 -0.92
N PRO A 271 62.51 -53.03 0.41
CA PRO A 271 61.73 -52.17 1.32
C PRO A 271 62.40 -50.81 1.63
N ASN A 272 63.71 -50.62 1.41
CA ASN A 272 64.43 -49.39 1.83
C ASN A 272 64.49 -48.25 0.79
N LYS A 273 63.66 -48.31 -0.27
CA LYS A 273 63.54 -47.24 -1.29
C LYS A 273 62.22 -46.47 -1.27
N VAL A 274 61.27 -46.83 -0.38
CA VAL A 274 59.97 -46.15 -0.26
C VAL A 274 59.93 -45.14 0.89
N ASP A 275 60.81 -45.25 1.90
CA ASP A 275 60.87 -44.31 3.03
C ASP A 275 61.71 -43.03 2.80
N LYS A 276 62.25 -42.83 1.58
CA LYS A 276 63.02 -41.62 1.20
C LYS A 276 62.34 -40.72 0.17
N THR A 277 61.07 -40.94 -0.14
CA THR A 277 60.29 -40.09 -1.08
C THR A 277 59.07 -39.41 -0.46
N ASN A 278 58.91 -39.48 0.87
CA ASN A 278 57.80 -38.85 1.60
C ASN A 278 58.23 -37.72 2.56
N ALA A 279 59.40 -37.11 2.33
CA ALA A 279 59.83 -35.87 3.00
C ALA A 279 60.31 -34.90 1.91
N LEU A 280 59.79 -33.66 1.91
CA LEU A 280 59.77 -32.61 0.86
C LEU A 280 58.43 -32.62 0.07
N PRO A 281 57.43 -31.78 0.40
CA PRO A 281 57.57 -30.32 0.47
C PRO A 281 56.94 -29.68 1.73
N LEU A 282 57.74 -28.94 2.49
CA LEU A 282 57.29 -28.00 3.53
C LEU A 282 57.95 -26.62 3.37
N GLU A 283 58.48 -26.32 2.19
CA GLU A 283 59.12 -25.03 1.85
C GLU A 283 58.49 -24.39 0.60
N GLU A 284 57.17 -24.37 0.50
CA GLU A 284 56.46 -23.57 -0.51
C GLU A 284 55.36 -22.65 0.06
N HIS A 285 55.16 -22.61 1.39
CA HIS A 285 54.11 -21.79 2.00
C HIS A 285 54.57 -20.56 2.80
N ASP A 286 55.88 -20.31 2.97
CA ASP A 286 56.36 -19.18 3.79
C ASP A 286 57.04 -18.04 3.03
N ALA A 287 57.10 -18.11 1.70
CA ALA A 287 57.55 -17.00 0.84
C ALA A 287 56.40 -16.15 0.25
N VAL A 288 55.14 -16.53 0.49
CA VAL A 288 53.96 -15.90 -0.15
C VAL A 288 53.22 -14.89 0.77
N LEU A 289 53.62 -14.75 2.04
CA LEU A 289 52.98 -13.82 3.00
C LEU A 289 53.86 -12.65 3.46
N ARG A 290 54.88 -12.26 2.68
CA ARG A 290 55.73 -11.09 2.99
C ARG A 290 56.02 -10.13 1.82
N THR A 291 55.22 -10.17 0.76
CA THR A 291 55.28 -9.20 -0.37
C THR A 291 54.00 -8.40 -0.56
N ILE A 292 53.12 -8.32 0.45
CA ILE A 292 52.00 -7.37 0.49
C ILE A 292 52.30 -6.30 1.54
N ALA A 293 53.35 -5.52 1.28
CA ALA A 293 53.57 -4.23 1.92
C ALA A 293 54.50 -3.41 1.02
N VAL A 294 53.94 -2.32 0.47
CA VAL A 294 54.68 -1.15 -0.04
C VAL A 294 55.42 -1.33 -1.38
N HIS A 295 54.70 -1.22 -2.51
CA HIS A 295 54.79 -0.06 -3.42
C HIS A 295 53.92 -0.23 -4.69
N PRO A 296 53.48 0.88 -5.31
CA PRO A 296 52.41 0.94 -6.29
C PRO A 296 52.97 0.82 -7.72
N ALA A 297 52.40 -0.07 -8.52
CA ALA A 297 52.48 -0.01 -9.97
C ALA A 297 51.49 -1.03 -10.54
N VAL A 298 50.23 -0.62 -10.68
CA VAL A 298 49.28 -1.35 -11.51
C VAL A 298 49.19 -0.63 -12.84
N ILE A 299 49.80 -1.29 -13.81
CA ILE A 299 49.52 -1.19 -15.23
C ILE A 299 47.99 -1.20 -15.42
N GLU A 300 47.50 -0.16 -16.09
CA GLU A 300 46.12 0.00 -16.53
C GLU A 300 45.63 -1.25 -17.28
N ILE A 301 44.79 -2.03 -16.62
CA ILE A 301 43.85 -2.95 -17.28
C ILE A 301 42.50 -2.25 -17.23
N SER A 302 42.10 -1.76 -18.40
CA SER A 302 40.85 -1.08 -18.68
C SER A 302 39.64 -1.93 -18.28
N THR A 303 38.98 -1.59 -17.17
CA THR A 303 37.51 -1.58 -17.04
C THR A 303 37.03 -0.58 -15.98
N PRO A 304 36.86 0.72 -16.32
CA PRO A 304 36.18 1.70 -15.48
C PRO A 304 34.97 2.27 -16.25
N ILE A 305 33.86 1.55 -16.33
CA ILE A 305 32.66 2.09 -17.00
C ILE A 305 31.40 1.95 -16.14
N SER A 306 31.21 0.86 -15.39
CA SER A 306 29.96 0.69 -14.63
C SER A 306 29.88 1.49 -13.32
N ASP A 307 30.99 1.68 -12.60
CA ASP A 307 30.96 2.34 -11.29
C ASP A 307 31.19 3.85 -11.37
N THR A 308 31.97 4.30 -12.37
CA THR A 308 32.12 5.71 -12.72
C THR A 308 30.78 6.31 -13.17
N GLU A 309 30.05 5.62 -14.04
CA GLU A 309 28.74 6.06 -14.54
C GLU A 309 27.67 6.10 -13.42
N LYS A 310 27.68 5.14 -12.49
CA LYS A 310 26.80 5.18 -11.30
C LYS A 310 27.14 6.34 -10.36
N VAL A 311 28.41 6.61 -10.13
CA VAL A 311 28.85 7.72 -9.28
C VAL A 311 28.49 9.06 -9.92
N GLU A 312 28.66 9.20 -11.24
CA GLU A 312 28.23 10.39 -11.98
C GLU A 312 26.72 10.59 -11.94
N ASN A 313 25.94 9.51 -12.10
CA ASN A 313 24.48 9.56 -11.99
C ASN A 313 24.01 9.97 -10.58
N LEU A 314 24.59 9.37 -9.53
CA LEU A 314 24.30 9.76 -8.15
C LEU A 314 24.73 11.21 -7.86
N ASN A 315 25.84 11.67 -8.43
CA ASN A 315 26.31 13.04 -8.24
C ASN A 315 25.42 14.06 -8.98
N ALA A 316 24.91 13.70 -10.17
CA ALA A 316 23.91 14.47 -10.90
C ALA A 316 22.57 14.54 -10.14
N GLU A 317 22.14 13.41 -9.56
CA GLU A 317 20.94 13.36 -8.73
C GLU A 317 21.09 14.18 -7.45
N VAL A 318 22.24 14.12 -6.78
CA VAL A 318 22.54 14.98 -5.62
C VAL A 318 22.55 16.46 -6.01
N LYS A 319 23.10 16.83 -7.16
CA LYS A 319 23.03 18.22 -7.68
C LYS A 319 21.58 18.65 -7.93
N LYS A 320 20.77 17.78 -8.54
CA LYS A 320 19.34 18.02 -8.78
C LYS A 320 18.55 18.16 -7.47
N LEU A 321 18.79 17.28 -6.50
CA LEU A 321 18.16 17.32 -5.19
C LEU A 321 18.58 18.58 -4.41
N LYS A 322 19.84 19.01 -4.51
CA LYS A 322 20.29 20.28 -3.93
C LYS A 322 19.58 21.48 -4.56
N ALA A 323 19.40 21.50 -5.88
CA ALA A 323 18.66 22.55 -6.56
C ALA A 323 17.18 22.58 -6.15
N LEU A 324 16.55 21.40 -6.07
CA LEU A 324 15.17 21.27 -5.59
C LEU A 324 15.02 21.74 -4.14
N LEU A 325 15.93 21.33 -3.25
CA LEU A 325 15.95 21.77 -1.86
C LEU A 325 16.06 23.29 -1.74
N LEU A 326 16.90 23.92 -2.56
CA LEU A 326 17.10 25.37 -2.55
C LEU A 326 15.86 26.10 -3.08
N SER A 327 15.21 25.56 -4.12
CA SER A 327 13.94 26.09 -4.64
C SER A 327 12.79 25.95 -3.63
N GLU A 328 12.74 24.85 -2.89
CA GLU A 328 11.73 24.62 -1.84
C GLU A 328 11.93 25.56 -0.66
N LYS A 329 13.17 25.81 -0.24
CA LYS A 329 13.48 26.80 0.79
C LYS A 329 13.03 28.20 0.38
N GLN A 330 13.35 28.64 -0.85
CA GLN A 330 12.90 29.93 -1.35
C GLN A 330 11.36 30.02 -1.41
N ARG A 331 10.71 28.93 -1.76
CA ARG A 331 9.24 28.84 -1.76
C ARG A 331 8.67 28.96 -0.35
N ALA A 332 9.25 28.27 0.63
CA ALA A 332 8.88 28.38 2.04
C ALA A 332 9.05 29.81 2.57
N ASP A 333 10.19 30.45 2.31
CA ASP A 333 10.46 31.84 2.71
C ASP A 333 9.44 32.82 2.12
N ASN A 334 9.05 32.62 0.85
CA ASN A 334 8.03 33.44 0.21
C ASN A 334 6.64 33.22 0.83
N PHE A 335 6.30 31.99 1.21
CA PHE A 335 5.06 31.71 1.94
C PHE A 335 5.07 32.32 3.34
N GLU A 336 6.19 32.30 4.05
CA GLU A 336 6.30 32.96 5.36
C GLU A 336 6.12 34.48 5.26
N ARG A 337 6.73 35.12 4.25
CA ARG A 337 6.57 36.57 4.01
C ARG A 337 5.12 36.94 3.72
N THR A 338 4.48 36.21 2.80
CA THR A 338 3.07 36.46 2.43
C THR A 338 2.14 36.20 3.62
N TYR A 339 2.40 35.17 4.42
CA TYR A 339 1.66 34.91 5.65
C TYR A 339 1.82 36.04 6.67
N ALA A 340 3.04 36.54 6.88
CA ALA A 340 3.30 37.66 7.78
C ALA A 340 2.58 38.96 7.33
N GLU A 341 2.53 39.24 6.03
CA GLU A 341 1.79 40.38 5.48
C GLU A 341 0.28 40.24 5.69
N VAL A 342 -0.27 39.05 5.42
CA VAL A 342 -1.69 38.76 5.67
C VAL A 342 -2.03 38.88 7.14
N CYS A 343 -1.18 38.39 8.05
CA CYS A 343 -1.33 38.56 9.49
C CYS A 343 -1.39 40.05 9.88
N LYS A 344 -0.44 40.86 9.42
CA LYS A 344 -0.43 42.32 9.67
C LYS A 344 -1.70 43.01 9.13
N LEU A 345 -2.18 42.62 7.95
CA LEU A 345 -3.41 43.15 7.37
C LEU A 345 -4.64 42.73 8.18
N SER A 346 -4.68 41.48 8.65
CA SER A 346 -5.77 40.95 9.47
C SER A 346 -5.86 41.68 10.82
N GLU A 347 -4.71 41.96 11.46
CA GLU A 347 -4.66 42.74 12.71
C GLU A 347 -5.14 44.18 12.51
N LYS A 348 -4.75 44.83 11.40
CA LYS A 348 -5.28 46.16 11.05
C LYS A 348 -6.80 46.14 10.89
N ARG A 349 -7.35 45.09 10.26
CA ARG A 349 -8.81 44.92 10.13
C ARG A 349 -9.48 44.69 11.49
N ARG A 350 -8.89 43.87 12.37
CA ARG A 350 -9.40 43.63 13.73
C ARG A 350 -9.47 44.93 14.53
N LYS A 351 -8.41 45.75 14.51
CA LYS A 351 -8.41 47.05 15.21
C LYS A 351 -9.51 47.99 14.71
N LYS A 352 -9.75 48.02 13.39
CA LYS A 352 -10.87 48.80 12.82
C LYS A 352 -12.23 48.28 13.29
N LEU A 353 -12.41 46.96 13.37
CA LEU A 353 -13.63 46.35 13.87
C LEU A 353 -13.88 46.73 15.33
N GLU A 354 -12.86 46.61 16.19
CA GLU A 354 -12.94 47.01 17.60
C GLU A 354 -13.30 48.50 17.76
N GLU A 355 -12.76 49.38 16.92
CA GLU A 355 -13.13 50.79 16.93
C GLU A 355 -14.61 50.99 16.55
N THR A 356 -15.11 50.27 15.54
CA THR A 356 -16.52 50.33 15.18
C THR A 356 -17.44 49.78 16.26
N GLU A 357 -17.05 48.71 16.95
CA GLU A 357 -17.80 48.15 18.08
C GLU A 357 -17.89 49.15 19.24
N ARG A 358 -16.79 49.82 19.58
CA ARG A 358 -16.80 50.90 20.59
C ARG A 358 -17.77 52.02 20.21
N ARG A 359 -17.82 52.42 18.94
CA ARG A 359 -18.79 53.42 18.45
C ARG A 359 -20.23 52.94 18.58
N VAL A 360 -20.50 51.66 18.31
CA VAL A 360 -21.83 51.06 18.50
C VAL A 360 -22.23 51.11 19.97
N TYR A 361 -21.35 50.71 20.90
CA TYR A 361 -21.63 50.80 22.33
C TYR A 361 -21.90 52.25 22.79
N GLN A 362 -21.15 53.24 22.28
CA GLN A 362 -21.39 54.66 22.55
C GLN A 362 -22.77 55.12 22.05
N LEU A 363 -23.14 54.74 20.83
CA LEU A 363 -24.46 55.06 20.27
C LEU A 363 -25.58 54.39 21.06
N GLN A 364 -25.41 53.14 21.48
CA GLN A 364 -26.38 52.41 22.29
C GLN A 364 -26.55 53.07 23.67
N ALA A 365 -25.46 53.50 24.32
CA ALA A 365 -25.53 54.24 25.57
C ALA A 365 -26.26 55.59 25.41
N SER A 366 -26.01 56.32 24.32
CA SER A 366 -26.69 57.57 23.99
C SER A 366 -28.20 57.36 23.75
N LEU A 367 -28.56 56.31 23.00
CA LEU A 367 -29.95 55.93 22.75
C LEU A 367 -30.68 55.59 24.05
N ASN A 368 -30.06 54.77 24.92
CA ASN A 368 -30.63 54.41 26.21
C ASN A 368 -30.85 55.66 27.07
N LYS A 369 -29.90 56.60 27.09
CA LYS A 369 -30.03 57.87 27.81
C LYS A 369 -31.20 58.71 27.30
N MET A 370 -31.38 58.81 25.98
CA MET A 370 -32.55 59.47 25.40
C MET A 370 -33.85 58.74 25.74
N LEU A 371 -33.85 57.42 25.76
CA LEU A 371 -35.03 56.62 26.06
C LEU A 371 -35.48 56.80 27.52
N TYR A 372 -34.53 56.84 28.47
CA TYR A 372 -34.80 57.19 29.85
C TYR A 372 -35.34 58.62 29.98
N SER A 373 -34.72 59.60 29.31
CA SER A 373 -35.18 61.00 29.33
C SER A 373 -36.58 61.17 28.73
N MET A 374 -36.89 60.48 27.62
CA MET A 374 -38.24 60.50 27.05
C MET A 374 -39.25 59.85 28.00
N SER A 375 -38.90 58.72 28.61
CA SER A 375 -39.78 58.03 29.56
C SER A 375 -40.09 58.90 30.78
N ASP A 376 -39.09 59.64 31.27
CA ASP A 376 -39.23 60.61 32.35
C ASP A 376 -40.16 61.76 31.95
N GLN A 377 -39.94 62.37 30.78
CA GLN A 377 -40.85 63.39 30.24
C GLN A 377 -42.28 62.88 30.04
N PHE A 378 -42.46 61.63 29.60
CA PHE A 378 -43.79 61.00 29.50
C PHE A 378 -44.43 60.78 30.88
N ALA A 379 -43.63 60.44 31.90
CA ALA A 379 -44.11 60.33 33.28
C ALA A 379 -44.55 61.70 33.83
N GLU A 380 -43.78 62.76 33.58
CA GLU A 380 -44.13 64.14 33.94
C GLU A 380 -45.44 64.60 33.27
N LEU A 381 -45.56 64.39 31.95
CA LEU A 381 -46.79 64.71 31.21
C LEU A 381 -48.01 63.94 31.74
N LYS A 382 -47.82 62.67 32.11
CA LYS A 382 -48.86 61.83 32.71
C LYS A 382 -49.27 62.38 34.09
N MET A 383 -48.33 62.80 34.93
CA MET A 383 -48.60 63.41 36.23
C MET A 383 -49.38 64.73 36.12
N ILE A 384 -49.03 65.60 35.16
CA ILE A 384 -49.76 66.85 34.90
C ILE A 384 -51.21 66.60 34.48
N LEU A 385 -51.44 65.56 33.65
CA LEU A 385 -52.78 65.15 33.22
C LEU A 385 -53.65 64.64 34.37
N TYR A 386 -53.08 63.83 35.27
CA TYR A 386 -53.81 63.37 36.46
C TYR A 386 -54.07 64.52 37.45
N ALA A 387 -53.14 65.45 37.62
CA ALA A 387 -53.34 66.64 38.45
C ALA A 387 -54.43 67.58 37.88
N SER A 388 -54.54 67.71 36.55
CA SER A 388 -55.63 68.45 35.89
C SER A 388 -56.98 67.72 35.91
N SER A 389 -57.00 66.40 36.08
CA SER A 389 -58.25 65.63 36.17
C SER A 389 -58.90 65.73 37.56
N ASN A 390 -58.14 66.09 38.60
CA ASN A 390 -58.67 66.29 39.96
C ASN A 390 -59.30 67.69 40.18
N SER A 391 -59.20 68.61 39.22
CA SER A 391 -59.80 69.96 39.32
C SER A 391 -61.12 70.13 38.55
N ASN A 392 -61.59 69.11 37.82
CA ASN A 392 -62.89 69.13 37.13
C ASN A 392 -63.79 67.97 37.60
N SER A 393 -64.21 68.04 38.86
CA SER A 393 -65.30 67.23 39.40
C SER A 393 -66.57 68.08 39.46
N THR A 394 -67.38 68.08 38.39
CA THR A 394 -68.86 68.21 38.44
C THR A 394 -69.45 67.80 37.09
N SER A 395 -69.97 66.57 36.96
CA SER A 395 -71.31 66.28 36.38
C SER A 395 -71.54 64.77 36.15
N VAL A 396 -72.50 64.25 36.93
CA VAL A 396 -73.55 63.23 36.66
C VAL A 396 -73.27 62.06 35.69
N PRO A 397 -73.52 60.80 36.11
CA PRO A 397 -73.50 59.64 35.21
C PRO A 397 -74.87 59.46 34.51
N ILE A 398 -74.87 59.37 33.19
CA ILE A 398 -76.00 58.89 32.39
C ILE A 398 -75.73 57.42 32.04
N LYS A 399 -76.60 56.54 32.56
CA LYS A 399 -76.76 55.17 32.08
C LYS A 399 -77.33 55.20 30.66
N THR A 400 -76.68 54.49 29.74
CA THR A 400 -77.31 53.98 28.53
C THR A 400 -76.70 52.62 28.20
N ASP A 401 -77.52 51.59 28.40
CA ASP A 401 -77.42 50.29 27.72
C ASP A 401 -77.37 50.50 26.21
N VAL A 402 -76.41 49.87 25.53
CA VAL A 402 -76.61 49.15 24.26
C VAL A 402 -75.50 48.10 24.12
N GLN A 403 -75.94 46.85 24.11
CA GLN A 403 -75.27 45.64 23.66
C GLN A 403 -75.26 45.58 22.13
N THR A 404 -74.12 45.21 21.51
CA THR A 404 -73.95 44.21 20.41
C THR A 404 -72.61 44.41 19.69
N ASP A 405 -71.73 43.41 19.86
CA ASP A 405 -70.99 42.60 18.87
C ASP A 405 -70.38 43.23 17.60
N VAL A 406 -69.07 42.97 17.40
CA VAL A 406 -68.49 42.06 16.38
C VAL A 406 -67.02 42.40 16.09
N ALA A 407 -66.16 41.38 16.29
CA ALA A 407 -64.88 41.02 15.64
C ALA A 407 -63.74 42.05 15.46
N SER A 408 -62.55 41.71 15.97
CA SER A 408 -61.48 41.09 15.15
C SER A 408 -60.15 41.04 15.90
N ASP A 409 -59.51 39.88 15.76
CA ASP A 409 -58.16 39.49 16.15
C ASP A 409 -57.08 40.59 16.09
N ASN A 410 -56.16 40.56 17.08
CA ASN A 410 -54.73 40.35 16.86
C ASN A 410 -53.96 40.17 18.19
N SER A 411 -53.57 38.92 18.44
CA SER A 411 -52.30 38.43 19.01
C SER A 411 -51.56 39.25 20.10
N ASP A 412 -51.48 38.67 21.30
CA ASP A 412 -50.27 38.73 22.13
C ASP A 412 -49.77 37.30 22.39
N ALA A 413 -48.77 36.90 21.60
CA ALA A 413 -47.93 35.74 21.86
C ALA A 413 -46.83 36.17 22.85
N SER A 414 -47.08 35.92 24.13
CA SER A 414 -46.02 35.76 25.12
C SER A 414 -45.66 34.28 25.17
N SER A 415 -44.55 33.91 24.53
CA SER A 415 -43.81 32.71 24.92
C SER A 415 -42.31 33.00 24.76
N SER A 416 -41.70 33.37 25.88
CA SER A 416 -40.28 33.12 26.10
C SER A 416 -40.07 31.61 26.04
N ASP A 417 -39.52 31.14 24.93
CA ASP A 417 -38.94 29.80 24.90
C ASP A 417 -37.77 29.76 23.91
N SER A 418 -36.56 29.78 24.47
CA SER A 418 -35.37 29.25 23.83
C SER A 418 -34.29 29.02 24.89
N ASP A 419 -34.54 28.05 25.76
CA ASP A 419 -33.47 27.30 26.42
C ASP A 419 -32.78 26.42 25.36
N PHE A 420 -31.58 26.81 24.94
CA PHE A 420 -30.72 26.01 24.07
C PHE A 420 -29.51 25.52 24.88
N THR A 421 -29.75 24.59 25.80
CA THR A 421 -28.70 23.79 26.43
C THR A 421 -28.27 22.68 25.46
N PHE A 422 -26.98 22.63 25.13
CA PHE A 422 -26.38 21.53 24.38
C PHE A 422 -26.53 20.20 25.14
N PRO A 423 -27.01 19.10 24.53
CA PRO A 423 -26.73 17.77 25.02
C PRO A 423 -25.32 17.37 24.53
N ALA A 424 -24.43 17.11 25.47
CA ALA A 424 -23.19 16.40 25.21
C ALA A 424 -23.50 14.97 24.68
N PRO A 425 -22.69 14.38 23.79
CA PRO A 425 -22.92 13.02 23.33
C PRO A 425 -22.62 12.05 24.49
N ALA A 426 -23.67 11.38 24.99
CA ALA A 426 -23.49 10.23 25.86
C ALA A 426 -22.79 9.12 25.08
N LEU A 427 -21.65 8.67 25.59
CA LEU A 427 -21.04 7.39 25.25
C LEU A 427 -21.99 6.28 25.72
N ASN A 428 -22.90 5.86 24.86
CA ASN A 428 -23.60 4.60 25.05
C ASN A 428 -22.71 3.49 24.50
N ALA A 429 -22.09 2.76 25.42
CA ALA A 429 -21.56 1.43 25.15
C ALA A 429 -22.72 0.55 24.66
N VAL A 430 -22.70 0.21 23.38
CA VAL A 430 -23.49 -0.90 22.84
C VAL A 430 -22.52 -2.04 22.62
N ASP A 431 -22.64 -3.06 23.47
CA ASP A 431 -22.08 -4.38 23.25
C ASP A 431 -22.58 -4.91 21.90
N PHE A 432 -21.69 -4.98 20.91
CA PHE A 432 -21.90 -5.80 19.73
C PHE A 432 -21.13 -7.10 19.91
N SER A 433 -21.88 -8.13 20.26
CA SER A 433 -21.51 -9.52 20.09
C SER A 433 -21.03 -9.80 18.66
N SER A 434 -20.03 -10.68 18.57
CA SER A 434 -19.39 -11.30 17.39
C SER A 434 -20.25 -11.39 16.11
N PRO A 435 -19.70 -11.13 14.90
CA PRO A 435 -20.42 -11.34 13.66
C PRO A 435 -20.40 -12.81 13.21
N GLU A 436 -21.59 -13.38 13.02
CA GLU A 436 -21.86 -14.63 12.30
C GLU A 436 -21.43 -14.55 10.81
N PRO A 437 -20.98 -15.66 10.19
CA PRO A 437 -20.20 -15.64 8.94
C PRO A 437 -21.01 -15.57 7.62
N ASN A 438 -22.31 -15.29 7.63
CA ASN A 438 -23.17 -15.47 6.43
C ASN A 438 -23.79 -14.21 5.80
N SER A 439 -23.35 -12.98 6.15
CA SER A 439 -23.92 -11.76 5.55
C SER A 439 -23.36 -11.38 4.16
N PHE A 440 -22.38 -12.12 3.63
CA PHE A 440 -21.68 -11.74 2.38
C PHE A 440 -22.31 -12.29 1.09
N GLN A 441 -23.41 -13.05 1.17
CA GLN A 441 -24.00 -13.69 -0.01
C GLN A 441 -25.11 -12.89 -0.68
N LEU A 442 -25.64 -11.84 -0.03
CA LEU A 442 -26.76 -11.05 -0.56
C LEU A 442 -26.36 -9.88 -1.48
N ILE A 443 -25.09 -9.46 -1.48
CA ILE A 443 -24.63 -8.27 -2.24
C ILE A 443 -24.15 -8.64 -3.66
N VAL A 444 -24.09 -9.92 -4.00
CA VAL A 444 -23.56 -10.41 -5.30
C VAL A 444 -24.65 -10.56 -6.37
N GLN A 445 -25.95 -10.47 -6.03
CA GLN A 445 -27.04 -10.69 -7.00
C GLN A 445 -27.49 -9.47 -7.81
N ASP A 446 -27.14 -8.24 -7.40
CA ASP A 446 -27.65 -7.02 -8.06
C ASP A 446 -26.77 -6.48 -9.21
N LEU A 447 -25.77 -7.23 -9.68
CA LEU A 447 -24.85 -6.78 -10.74
C LEU A 447 -24.88 -7.61 -12.03
N GLN A 448 -25.86 -8.51 -12.22
CA GLN A 448 -25.97 -9.33 -13.45
C GLN A 448 -27.16 -9.01 -14.38
N ALA A 449 -27.90 -7.92 -14.16
CA ALA A 449 -29.08 -7.62 -14.96
C ALA A 449 -29.02 -6.25 -15.67
N THR A 450 -27.97 -5.95 -16.45
CA THR A 450 -28.08 -4.91 -17.49
C THR A 450 -27.04 -5.09 -18.59
N GLU A 451 -27.28 -6.03 -19.51
CA GLU A 451 -26.65 -6.03 -20.84
C GLU A 451 -27.71 -6.31 -21.92
N ILE A 452 -27.68 -5.43 -22.94
CA ILE A 452 -28.18 -5.57 -24.32
C ILE A 452 -29.66 -5.25 -24.61
N SER A 453 -29.87 -4.04 -25.16
CA SER A 453 -30.73 -3.81 -26.33
C SER A 453 -30.26 -2.54 -27.03
N GLY A 454 -29.55 -2.71 -28.15
CA GLY A 454 -29.21 -1.61 -29.05
C GLY A 454 -30.39 -1.18 -29.93
N SER A 455 -30.39 0.08 -30.35
CA SER A 455 -30.90 0.51 -31.65
C SER A 455 -30.27 1.84 -32.01
N GLU A 456 -29.67 1.86 -33.19
CA GLU A 456 -29.06 2.97 -33.90
C GLU A 456 -30.02 4.15 -34.08
N ASN A 457 -29.50 5.38 -34.07
CA ASN A 457 -29.40 6.25 -35.25
C ASN A 457 -29.06 7.69 -34.87
N GLY A 458 -28.17 8.30 -35.64
CA GLY A 458 -28.24 9.74 -35.95
C GLY A 458 -27.07 10.58 -35.48
N ASP A 459 -26.06 10.67 -36.35
CA ASP A 459 -25.05 11.72 -36.36
C ASP A 459 -25.63 13.12 -36.14
N LYS A 460 -24.95 13.92 -35.33
CA LYS A 460 -24.75 15.37 -35.55
C LYS A 460 -23.66 15.92 -34.65
N GLU A 461 -22.57 16.32 -35.31
CA GLU A 461 -21.64 17.36 -34.89
C GLU A 461 -22.37 18.55 -34.23
N GLY A 462 -21.78 19.09 -33.18
CA GLY A 462 -22.28 20.30 -32.54
C GLY A 462 -21.50 20.66 -31.30
N ALA A 463 -20.48 21.51 -31.50
CA ALA A 463 -19.71 22.22 -30.51
C ALA A 463 -20.47 22.60 -29.22
N PHE A 464 -19.81 22.42 -28.08
CA PHE A 464 -20.08 23.24 -26.89
C PHE A 464 -18.80 23.38 -26.05
N ASP A 465 -17.97 24.33 -26.46
CA ASP A 465 -17.18 25.12 -25.52
C ASP A 465 -18.13 25.98 -24.65
N ASP A 466 -17.60 26.41 -23.50
CA ASP A 466 -18.19 27.30 -22.50
C ASP A 466 -19.26 26.70 -21.56
N TYR A 467 -18.89 26.50 -20.29
CA TYR A 467 -19.47 27.24 -19.14
C TYR A 467 -18.88 26.75 -17.78
N PHE A 468 -18.24 27.70 -17.08
CA PHE A 468 -17.96 27.82 -15.62
C PHE A 468 -16.98 26.89 -14.89
#